data_AF-H8KCA3-F1
#
_entry.id   AF-H8KCA3-F1
#
_cell.length_a   1.000
_cell.length_b   1.000
_cell.length_c   1.000
_cell.angle_alpha   90.00
_cell.angle_beta   90.00
_cell.angle_gamma   90.00
#
_symmetry.space_group_name_H-M   'P 1'
#
loop_
_entity.id
_entity.type
_entity.pdbx_description
1 polymer ?
#
loop_
_entity_poly.entity_id
_entity_poly.type
_entity_poly.pdbx_seq_one_letter_code
_entity_poly.pdbx_strand_id
1 'polypeptide(L)' 'MPYNNNKDLPNSVKNHLPSHAKDVYREAFNHAFEQYKDADKRRGNDSRETVAHKVAGRP' A
#
# COMPACT_ATOMS: atom_id res chain seq x y z
N MET A 1 -8.72 -2.92 -0.16
CA MET A 1 -8.42 -3.97 -1.17
C MET A 1 -7.03 -3.69 -1.71
N PRO A 2 -6.21 -4.71 -1.99
CA PRO A 2 -4.95 -4.50 -2.71
C PRO A 2 -5.24 -3.84 -4.08
N TYR A 3 -4.32 -3.01 -4.55
CA TYR A 3 -4.45 -2.35 -5.85
C TYR A 3 -4.27 -3.38 -6.96
N ASN A 4 -5.29 -3.55 -7.81
CA ASN A 4 -5.22 -4.50 -8.91
C ASN A 4 -4.30 -4.00 -10.04
N ASN A 5 -4.31 -2.69 -10.31
CA ASN A 5 -3.62 -2.09 -11.43
C ASN A 5 -3.00 -0.74 -11.05
N ASN A 6 -1.95 -0.32 -11.77
CA ASN A 6 -1.29 0.98 -11.53
C ASN A 6 -2.23 2.18 -11.76
N LYS A 7 -3.37 1.96 -12.46
CA LYS A 7 -4.45 2.94 -12.64
C LYS A 7 -5.32 3.14 -11.39
N ASP A 8 -5.38 2.12 -10.54
CA ASP A 8 -6.14 2.09 -9.28
C ASP A 8 -5.40 2.82 -8.14
N LEU A 9 -4.10 3.09 -8.34
CA LEU A 9 -3.28 3.87 -7.41
C LEU A 9 -3.84 5.28 -7.19
N PRO A 10 -3.61 5.89 -6.02
CA PRO A 10 -4.00 7.26 -5.74
C PRO A 10 -3.46 8.23 -6.79
N ASN A 11 -4.21 9.27 -7.12
CA ASN A 11 -3.74 10.29 -8.08
C ASN A 11 -2.42 10.92 -7.63
N SER A 12 -2.17 11.11 -6.33
CA SER A 12 -0.89 11.58 -5.82
C SER A 12 0.26 10.65 -6.21
N VAL A 13 0.10 9.34 -6.09
CA VAL A 13 1.10 8.33 -6.49
C VAL A 13 1.26 8.33 -8.02
N LYS A 14 0.15 8.37 -8.76
CA LYS A 14 0.18 8.35 -10.23
C LYS A 14 0.81 9.59 -10.84
N ASN A 15 0.68 10.75 -10.19
CA ASN A 15 1.19 12.02 -10.70
C ASN A 15 2.63 12.29 -10.26
N HIS A 16 3.07 11.73 -9.12
CA HIS A 16 4.42 11.94 -8.58
C HIS A 16 5.41 10.84 -8.96
N LEU A 17 4.94 9.62 -9.27
CA LEU A 17 5.82 8.49 -9.61
C LEU A 17 5.79 8.16 -11.11
N PRO A 18 6.96 7.85 -11.72
CA PRO A 18 7.02 7.33 -13.08
C PRO A 18 6.41 5.92 -13.18
N SER A 19 6.05 5.49 -14.40
CA SER A 19 5.27 4.25 -14.63
C SER A 19 5.87 3.00 -13.99
N HIS A 20 7.20 2.88 -14.00
CA HIS A 20 7.91 1.76 -13.37
C HIS A 20 7.82 1.79 -11.83
N ALA A 21 7.93 2.97 -11.22
CA ALA A 21 7.86 3.12 -9.77
C ALA A 21 6.43 2.92 -9.21
N LYS A 22 5.40 3.11 -10.04
CA LYS A 22 4.01 2.75 -9.70
C LYS A 22 3.85 1.25 -9.49
N ASP A 23 4.57 0.44 -10.27
CA ASP A 23 4.52 -1.01 -10.17
C ASP A 23 5.11 -1.48 -8.82
N VAL A 24 6.30 -0.97 -8.51
CA VAL A 24 6.98 -1.20 -7.23
C VAL A 24 6.12 -0.76 -6.04
N TYR A 25 5.48 0.42 -6.12
CA TYR A 25 4.58 0.90 -5.07
C TYR A 25 3.37 -0.03 -4.87
N ARG A 26 2.74 -0.47 -5.97
CA ARG A 26 1.62 -1.42 -5.93
C ARG A 26 2.04 -2.73 -5.27
N GLU A 27 3.15 -3.30 -5.70
CA GLU A 27 3.65 -4.58 -5.16
C GLU A 27 3.99 -4.45 -3.67
N ALA A 28 4.68 -3.38 -3.27
CA ALA A 28 4.99 -3.12 -1.88
C ALA A 28 3.74 -2.93 -1.01
N PHE A 29 2.74 -2.18 -1.51
CA PHE A 29 1.48 -1.97 -0.81
C PHE A 29 0.69 -3.29 -0.68
N ASN A 30 0.58 -4.06 -1.76
CA ASN A 30 -0.14 -5.32 -1.76
C ASN A 30 0.52 -6.34 -0.84
N HIS A 31 1.85 -6.45 -0.89
CA HIS A 31 2.62 -7.31 0.00
C HIS A 31 2.45 -6.92 1.47
N ALA A 32 2.50 -5.62 1.80
CA ALA A 32 2.21 -5.14 3.14
C ALA A 32 0.75 -5.45 3.55
N PHE A 33 -0.21 -5.17 2.67
CA PHE A 33 -1.63 -5.41 2.91
C PHE A 33 -1.92 -6.90 3.17
N GLU A 34 -1.24 -7.81 2.47
CA GLU A 34 -1.31 -9.26 2.71
C GLU A 34 -0.60 -9.67 4.00
N GLN A 35 0.58 -9.11 4.30
CA GLN A 35 1.27 -9.39 5.58
C GLN A 35 0.46 -8.95 6.81
N TYR A 36 -0.30 -7.85 6.72
CA TYR A 36 -1.18 -7.36 7.79
C TYR A 36 -2.65 -7.88 7.64
N LYS A 37 -2.89 -8.82 6.72
CA LYS A 37 -4.20 -9.48 6.55
C LYS A 37 -4.54 -10.38 7.73
N ASP A 38 -3.57 -11.00 8.39
CA ASP A 38 -3.82 -11.76 9.61
C ASP A 38 -4.03 -10.83 10.81
N ALA A 39 -5.25 -10.85 11.37
CA ALA A 39 -5.61 -10.07 12.55
C ALA A 39 -4.90 -10.56 13.82
N ASP A 40 -4.43 -11.80 13.84
CA ASP A 40 -3.77 -12.45 14.96
C ASP A 40 -2.35 -11.89 15.24
N LYS A 41 -1.72 -11.25 14.24
CA LYS A 41 -0.43 -10.55 14.41
C LYS A 41 -0.55 -9.08 14.82
N ARG A 42 -1.78 -8.58 15.08
CA ARG A 42 -1.98 -7.18 15.46
C ARG A 42 -1.76 -6.96 16.95
N ARG A 43 -0.53 -6.61 17.35
CA ARG A 43 -0.37 -5.75 18.53
C ARG A 43 -0.78 -4.33 18.16
N GLY A 44 -2.05 -3.99 18.36
CA GLY A 44 -2.51 -2.60 18.36
C GLY A 44 -3.73 -2.33 17.49
N ASN A 45 -4.56 -1.43 17.99
CA ASN A 45 -5.85 -0.98 17.45
C ASN A 45 -5.72 -0.07 16.20
N ASP A 46 -4.66 -0.21 15.41
CA ASP A 46 -4.44 0.60 14.20
C ASP A 46 -5.09 -0.08 12.98
N SER A 47 -5.88 0.67 12.22
CA SER A 47 -6.51 0.19 10.99
C SER A 47 -5.46 -0.22 9.96
N ARG A 48 -5.72 -1.32 9.24
CA ARG A 48 -4.83 -1.88 8.19
C ARG A 48 -4.37 -0.82 7.17
N GLU A 49 -5.24 0.14 6.86
CA GLU A 49 -4.97 1.23 5.93
C GLU A 49 -3.88 2.17 6.44
N THR A 50 -3.89 2.52 7.73
CA THR A 50 -2.90 3.41 8.34
C THR A 50 -1.49 2.83 8.32
N VAL A 51 -1.36 1.51 8.55
CA VAL A 51 -0.06 0.82 8.52
C VAL A 51 0.47 0.70 7.09
N ALA A 52 -0.39 0.36 6.13
CA ALA A 52 -0.02 0.27 4.73
C ALA A 52 0.47 1.62 4.17
N HIS A 53 -0.16 2.73 4.58
CA HIS A 53 0.31 4.08 4.23
C HIS A 53 1.65 4.47 4.89
N LYS A 54 1.94 3.99 6.11
CA LYS A 54 3.26 4.22 6.76
C LYS A 54 4.38 3.43 6.09
N VAL A 55 4.13 2.17 5.74
CA VAL A 55 5.12 1.26 5.12
C VAL A 55 5.40 1.65 3.67
N ALA A 56 4.38 2.07 2.92
CA ALA A 56 4.54 2.44 1.51
C ALA A 56 5.33 3.73 1.27
N GLY A 57 5.80 4.39 2.34
CA GLY A 57 6.40 5.71 2.27
C GLY A 57 5.30 6.74 2.11
N ARG A 58 4.98 7.39 3.23
CA ARG A 58 4.21 8.64 3.25
C ARG A 58 4.77 9.58 2.15
N PRO A 59 3.93 10.33 1.39
CA PRO A 59 4.45 11.49 0.69
C PRO A 59 5.04 12.50 1.69
#